data_AF-A0A956FN58-F1
#
_entry.id   AF-A0A956FN58-F1
#
_cell.length_a   1.000
_cell.length_b   1.000
_cell.length_c   1.000
_cell.angle_alpha   90.00
_cell.angle_beta   90.00
_cell.angle_gamma   90.00
#
_symmetry.space_group_name_H-M   'P 1'
#
loop_
_entity.id
_entity.type
_entity.pdbx_description
1 polymer ?
#
loop_
_entity_poly.entity_id
_entity_poly.type
_entity_poly.pdbx_seq_one_letter_code
_entity_poly.pdbx_strand_id
1 'polypeptide(L)'
;GHKAIDGEPPAAHIDDWVVPPAKQRIEKTLFRALHRLVLAEAAAGAEDPAAARRALEHFQGLEDRLEGRNTPGIAVIEAMLGEPATIDAAELRRQLAIAFAKRTRKYCDEAVETGELGVPTGYKGAVEGRTYQSLITPDMAANLGADFDAVAYVGAWDDYVAAVESGDAEAAASLSATLVEWNCAYQTHLGIAACTSSDDEPEA
;
A
#
# COMPACT_ATOMS: atom_id res chain seq x y z
N GLY A 1 46.13 7.63 38.79
CA GLY A 1 45.99 6.28 38.20
C GLY A 1 44.59 6.18 37.66
N HIS A 2 44.44 6.18 36.33
CA HIS A 2 43.17 5.92 35.66
C HIS A 2 43.25 4.50 35.10
N LYS A 3 42.56 3.57 35.75
CA LYS A 3 42.25 2.26 35.17
C LYS A 3 40.75 2.23 34.89
N ALA A 4 40.41 1.63 33.75
CA ALA A 4 39.07 1.28 33.24
C ALA A 4 38.39 2.31 32.33
N ILE A 5 38.85 2.37 31.07
CA ILE A 5 37.96 2.44 29.90
C ILE A 5 38.52 1.44 28.86
N ASP A 6 38.70 0.18 29.26
CA ASP A 6 39.07 -0.92 28.37
C ASP A 6 37.88 -1.88 28.22
N GLY A 7 36.75 -1.32 27.80
CA GLY A 7 35.58 -2.10 27.42
C GLY A 7 35.11 -1.59 26.07
N GLU A 8 35.17 -2.43 25.04
CA GLU A 8 34.49 -2.19 23.78
C GLU A 8 33.03 -1.85 24.12
N PRO A 9 32.49 -0.71 23.65
CA PRO A 9 31.11 -0.35 23.96
C PRO A 9 30.22 -1.53 23.57
N PRO A 10 29.30 -1.98 24.45
CA PRO A 10 28.45 -3.10 24.14
C PRO A 10 27.78 -2.82 22.80
N ALA A 11 27.93 -3.73 21.84
CA ALA A 11 27.28 -3.62 20.54
C ALA A 11 25.80 -3.32 20.83
N ALA A 12 25.35 -2.12 20.47
CA ALA A 12 23.96 -1.75 20.61
C ALA A 12 23.18 -2.73 19.74
N HIS A 13 22.58 -3.75 20.37
CA HIS A 13 21.80 -4.75 19.66
C HIS A 13 20.59 -4.02 19.09
N ILE A 14 20.61 -3.77 17.78
CA ILE A 14 19.48 -3.18 17.08
C ILE A 14 18.40 -4.24 17.04
N ASP A 15 17.26 -3.95 17.65
CA ASP A 15 16.09 -4.80 17.52
C ASP A 15 15.45 -4.57 16.15
N ASP A 16 15.68 -5.52 15.25
CA ASP A 16 15.17 -5.52 13.87
C ASP A 16 13.64 -5.65 13.79
N TRP A 17 12.96 -5.97 14.90
CA TRP A 17 11.51 -5.94 15.02
C TRP A 17 10.99 -4.55 15.38
N VAL A 18 11.80 -3.68 16.00
CA VAL A 18 11.36 -2.37 16.50
C VAL A 18 11.76 -1.22 15.58
N VAL A 19 13.03 -1.18 15.15
CA VAL A 19 13.57 -0.04 14.38
C VAL A 19 13.00 0.02 12.95
N PRO A 20 12.92 -1.09 12.19
CA PRO A 20 12.41 -1.06 10.82
C PRO A 20 10.91 -0.72 10.72
N PRO A 21 10.00 -1.21 11.59
CA PRO A 21 8.60 -0.79 11.54
C PRO A 21 8.37 0.68 11.82
N ALA A 22 9.20 1.35 12.63
CA ALA A 22 9.08 2.80 12.84
C ALA A 22 9.36 3.58 11.54
N LYS A 23 10.46 3.25 10.83
CA LYS A 23 10.80 3.88 9.55
C LYS A 23 9.70 3.63 8.50
N GLN A 24 9.23 2.39 8.39
CA GLN A 24 8.16 2.03 7.47
C GLN A 24 6.87 2.80 7.77
N ARG A 25 6.45 2.86 9.05
CA ARG A 25 5.26 3.64 9.43
C ARG A 25 5.36 5.10 9.03
N ILE A 26 6.52 5.75 9.21
CA ILE A 26 6.72 7.15 8.82
C ILE A 26 6.61 7.32 7.30
N GLU A 27 7.36 6.55 6.52
CA GLU A 27 7.37 6.62 5.07
C GLU A 27 5.96 6.38 4.48
N LYS A 28 5.26 5.36 4.98
CA LYS A 28 3.92 5.03 4.47
C LYS A 28 2.85 6.00 4.96
N THR A 29 3.03 6.63 6.13
CA THR A 29 2.17 7.74 6.56
C THR A 29 2.31 8.94 5.63
N LEU A 30 3.53 9.22 5.17
CA LEU A 30 3.77 10.25 4.16
C LEU A 30 3.05 9.92 2.84
N PHE A 31 3.15 8.68 2.33
CA PHE A 31 2.41 8.32 1.11
C PHE A 31 0.90 8.43 1.26
N ARG A 32 0.36 8.07 2.42
CA ARG A 32 -1.07 8.28 2.70
C ARG A 32 -1.44 9.76 2.69
N ALA A 33 -0.59 10.61 3.25
CA ALA A 33 -0.82 12.05 3.24
C ALA A 33 -0.79 12.59 1.80
N LEU A 34 0.23 12.23 1.02
CA LEU A 34 0.35 12.58 -0.40
C LEU A 34 -0.87 12.10 -1.18
N HIS A 35 -1.29 10.84 -1.03
CA HIS A 35 -2.47 10.29 -1.71
C HIS A 35 -3.73 11.13 -1.42
N ARG A 36 -3.96 11.50 -0.16
CA ARG A 36 -5.10 12.35 0.22
C ARG A 36 -4.99 13.77 -0.35
N LEU A 37 -3.80 14.34 -0.35
CA LEU A 37 -3.55 15.68 -0.91
C LEU A 37 -3.79 15.69 -2.41
N VAL A 38 -3.26 14.72 -3.16
CA VAL A 38 -3.50 14.56 -4.60
C VAL A 38 -5.00 14.53 -4.88
N LEU A 39 -5.76 13.68 -4.18
CA LEU A 39 -7.22 13.58 -4.40
C LEU A 39 -7.96 14.87 -4.06
N ALA A 40 -7.60 15.53 -2.95
CA ALA A 40 -8.27 16.75 -2.51
C ALA A 40 -7.97 17.94 -3.44
N GLU A 41 -6.72 18.09 -3.88
CA GLU A 41 -6.31 19.18 -4.76
C GLU A 41 -6.75 18.95 -6.21
N ALA A 42 -6.72 17.70 -6.70
CA ALA A 42 -7.28 17.37 -8.01
C ALA A 42 -8.78 17.67 -8.07
N ALA A 43 -9.54 17.39 -7.00
CA ALA A 43 -10.97 17.72 -6.94
C ALA A 43 -11.25 19.23 -7.05
N ALA A 44 -10.34 20.09 -6.58
CA ALA A 44 -10.42 21.53 -6.76
C ALA A 44 -9.79 22.02 -8.08
N GLY A 45 -8.99 21.17 -8.75
CA GLY A 45 -8.14 21.55 -9.88
C GLY A 45 -8.90 22.07 -11.09
N ALA A 46 -10.12 21.58 -11.33
CA ALA A 46 -10.95 22.04 -12.45
C ALA A 46 -11.30 23.53 -12.35
N GLU A 47 -11.38 24.08 -11.14
CA GLU A 47 -11.70 25.49 -10.87
C GLU A 47 -10.46 26.30 -10.44
N ASP A 48 -9.44 25.64 -9.88
CA ASP A 48 -8.17 26.22 -9.46
C ASP A 48 -6.98 25.53 -10.14
N PRO A 49 -6.45 26.10 -11.24
CA PRO A 49 -5.25 25.58 -11.90
C PRO A 49 -4.01 25.51 -10.98
N ALA A 50 -3.95 26.29 -9.90
CA ALA A 50 -2.87 26.15 -8.92
C ALA A 50 -3.04 24.89 -8.07
N ALA A 51 -4.27 24.47 -7.77
CA ALA A 51 -4.54 23.20 -7.09
C ALA A 51 -4.14 22.01 -7.97
N ALA A 52 -4.45 22.04 -9.27
CA ALA A 52 -4.01 21.01 -10.21
C ALA A 52 -2.47 20.85 -10.24
N ARG A 53 -1.72 21.96 -10.24
CA ARG A 53 -0.25 21.93 -10.17
C ARG A 53 0.27 21.33 -8.86
N ARG A 54 -0.31 21.69 -7.71
CA ARG A 54 0.08 21.09 -6.42
C ARG A 54 -0.25 19.59 -6.38
N ALA A 55 -1.38 19.19 -6.94
CA ALA A 55 -1.72 17.77 -7.08
C ALA A 55 -0.66 17.02 -7.91
N LEU A 56 -0.16 17.63 -9.00
CA LEU A 56 0.91 17.04 -9.81
C LEU A 56 2.23 16.92 -9.02
N GLU A 57 2.62 17.96 -8.29
CA GLU A 57 3.82 17.93 -7.43
C GLU A 57 3.72 16.85 -6.35
N HIS A 58 2.54 16.69 -5.73
CA HIS A 58 2.31 15.63 -4.76
C HIS A 58 2.26 14.24 -5.41
N PHE A 59 1.74 14.13 -6.64
CA PHE A 59 1.68 12.89 -7.40
C PHE A 59 3.08 12.39 -7.79
N GLN A 60 4.01 13.30 -8.12
CA GLN A 60 5.42 12.96 -8.36
C GLN A 60 6.06 12.25 -7.16
N GLY A 61 5.63 12.56 -5.93
CA GLY A 61 6.03 11.85 -4.72
C GLY A 61 5.47 10.43 -4.57
N LEU A 62 4.59 10.00 -5.48
CA LEU A 62 3.92 8.70 -5.52
C LEU A 62 4.23 7.89 -6.79
N GLU A 63 4.91 8.43 -7.80
CA GLU A 63 5.16 7.77 -9.09
C GLU A 63 5.78 6.37 -8.95
N ASP A 64 6.82 6.24 -8.13
CA ASP A 64 7.47 4.95 -7.84
C ASP A 64 6.51 3.88 -7.27
N ARG A 65 5.34 4.28 -6.76
CA ARG A 65 4.34 3.33 -6.26
C ARG A 65 3.55 2.71 -7.42
N LEU A 66 3.35 3.46 -8.50
CA LEU A 66 2.68 3.01 -9.72
C LEU A 66 3.63 2.23 -10.62
N GLU A 67 4.93 2.52 -10.63
CA GLU A 67 5.89 1.80 -11.47
C GLU A 67 5.86 0.28 -11.22
N GLY A 68 5.74 -0.47 -12.33
CA GLY A 68 5.65 -1.94 -12.36
C GLY A 68 4.36 -2.50 -11.76
N ARG A 69 3.29 -1.70 -11.67
CA ARG A 69 1.95 -2.08 -11.19
C ARG A 69 0.86 -1.37 -11.97
N ASN A 70 1.11 -0.14 -12.38
CA ASN A 70 0.27 0.67 -13.24
C ASN A 70 1.10 1.77 -13.93
N THR A 71 2.24 1.40 -14.53
CA THR A 71 3.13 2.34 -15.22
C THR A 71 2.40 3.17 -16.28
N PRO A 72 1.50 2.61 -17.12
CA PRO A 72 0.73 3.43 -18.06
C PRO A 72 -0.18 4.46 -17.39
N GLY A 73 -0.68 4.17 -16.18
CA GLY A 73 -1.49 5.08 -15.39
C GLY A 73 -0.76 6.37 -14.98
N ILE A 74 0.58 6.36 -14.95
CA ILE A 74 1.38 7.56 -14.66
C ILE A 74 1.12 8.63 -15.72
N ALA A 75 1.29 8.28 -17.00
CA ALA A 75 1.07 9.21 -18.10
C ALA A 75 -0.37 9.74 -18.15
N VAL A 76 -1.35 8.91 -17.80
CA VAL A 76 -2.77 9.29 -17.71
C VAL A 76 -2.98 10.36 -16.63
N ILE A 77 -2.43 10.15 -15.42
CA ILE A 77 -2.55 11.11 -14.32
C ILE A 77 -1.80 12.42 -14.63
N GLU A 78 -0.59 12.34 -15.16
CA GLU A 78 0.20 13.52 -15.53
C GLU A 78 -0.52 14.37 -16.58
N ALA A 79 -1.09 13.74 -17.61
CA ALA A 79 -1.88 14.43 -18.63
C ALA A 79 -3.11 15.13 -18.01
N MET A 80 -3.87 14.43 -17.17
CA MET A 80 -5.06 15.00 -16.49
C MET A 80 -4.70 16.21 -15.62
N LEU A 81 -3.62 16.12 -14.85
CA LEU A 81 -3.20 17.20 -13.95
C LEU A 81 -2.51 18.36 -14.69
N GLY A 82 -1.92 18.09 -15.86
CA GLY A 82 -1.34 19.10 -16.76
C GLY A 82 -2.38 19.96 -17.49
N GLU A 83 -3.58 19.42 -17.71
CA GLU A 83 -4.71 20.14 -18.32
C GLU A 83 -5.91 20.18 -17.35
N PRO A 84 -5.99 21.16 -16.44
CA PRO A 84 -6.93 21.12 -15.31
C PRO A 84 -8.41 20.99 -15.69
N ALA A 85 -8.81 21.48 -16.87
CA ALA A 85 -10.16 21.34 -17.41
C ALA A 85 -10.54 19.89 -17.76
N THR A 86 -9.57 18.97 -17.82
CA THR A 86 -9.75 17.56 -18.15
C THR A 86 -9.74 16.65 -16.93
N ILE A 87 -9.55 17.19 -15.72
CA ILE A 87 -9.45 16.38 -14.50
C ILE A 87 -10.74 15.59 -14.28
N ASP A 88 -10.62 14.27 -14.44
CA ASP A 88 -11.61 13.31 -13.98
C ASP A 88 -11.16 12.75 -12.64
N ALA A 89 -11.82 13.20 -11.57
CA ALA A 89 -11.50 12.76 -10.20
C ALA A 89 -11.79 11.27 -9.95
N ALA A 90 -12.71 10.67 -10.69
CA ALA A 90 -12.99 9.24 -10.59
C ALA A 90 -11.88 8.43 -11.27
N GLU A 91 -11.46 8.85 -12.46
CA GLU A 91 -10.38 8.19 -13.19
C GLU A 91 -9.04 8.31 -12.45
N LEU A 92 -8.70 9.50 -11.94
CA LEU A 92 -7.50 9.70 -11.13
C LEU A 92 -7.51 8.79 -9.90
N ARG A 93 -8.65 8.68 -9.20
CA ARG A 93 -8.80 7.76 -8.05
C ARG A 93 -8.60 6.31 -8.49
N ARG A 94 -9.18 5.91 -9.62
CA ARG A 94 -9.07 4.55 -10.15
C ARG A 94 -7.61 4.20 -10.46
N GLN A 95 -6.88 5.08 -11.15
CA GLN A 95 -5.48 4.87 -11.52
C GLN A 95 -4.57 4.68 -10.30
N LEU A 96 -4.78 5.48 -9.25
CA LEU A 96 -4.09 5.31 -7.97
C LEU A 96 -4.49 3.99 -7.29
N ALA A 97 -5.79 3.67 -7.27
CA ALA A 97 -6.32 2.48 -6.63
C ALA A 97 -5.75 1.18 -7.22
N ILE A 98 -5.53 1.10 -8.54
CA ILE A 98 -4.93 -0.06 -9.21
C ILE A 98 -3.56 -0.40 -8.60
N ALA A 99 -2.67 0.59 -8.50
CA ALA A 99 -1.32 0.36 -7.99
C ALA A 99 -1.34 -0.07 -6.51
N PHE A 100 -2.18 0.57 -5.69
CA PHE A 100 -2.31 0.21 -4.27
C PHE A 100 -2.99 -1.14 -4.06
N ALA A 101 -3.96 -1.53 -4.90
CA ALA A 101 -4.60 -2.84 -4.85
C ALA A 101 -3.60 -3.95 -5.18
N LYS A 102 -2.78 -3.79 -6.22
CA LYS A 102 -1.71 -4.75 -6.56
C LYS A 102 -0.63 -4.84 -5.49
N ARG A 103 -0.21 -3.69 -4.95
CA ARG A 103 0.77 -3.66 -3.86
C ARG A 103 0.22 -4.33 -2.60
N THR A 104 -1.04 -4.10 -2.26
CA THR A 104 -1.69 -4.75 -1.11
C THR A 104 -1.82 -6.26 -1.35
N ARG A 105 -2.25 -6.66 -2.54
CA ARG A 105 -2.34 -8.07 -2.97
C ARG A 105 -1.02 -8.81 -2.82
N LYS A 106 0.12 -8.20 -3.17
CA LYS A 106 1.45 -8.78 -2.97
C LYS A 106 1.65 -9.26 -1.52
N TYR A 107 1.31 -8.42 -0.55
CA TYR A 107 1.57 -8.72 0.86
C TYR A 107 0.53 -9.64 1.50
N CYS A 108 -0.55 -9.97 0.80
CA CYS A 108 -1.57 -10.89 1.31
C CYS A 108 -1.00 -12.30 1.49
N ASP A 109 -0.02 -12.71 0.68
CA ASP A 109 0.54 -14.07 0.66
C ASP A 109 2.08 -14.11 0.65
N GLU A 110 2.79 -12.98 0.46
CA GLU A 110 4.26 -12.97 0.34
C GLU A 110 4.97 -13.76 1.45
N ALA A 111 4.67 -13.51 2.72
CA ALA A 111 5.34 -14.20 3.82
C ALA A 111 5.07 -15.72 3.85
N VAL A 112 3.92 -16.16 3.34
CA VAL A 112 3.57 -17.58 3.20
C VAL A 112 4.34 -18.19 2.03
N GLU A 113 4.33 -17.55 0.87
CA GLU A 113 4.97 -18.03 -0.37
C GLU A 113 6.50 -18.04 -0.29
N THR A 114 7.10 -17.08 0.42
CA THR A 114 8.56 -16.97 0.59
C THR A 114 9.08 -17.78 1.78
N GLY A 115 8.20 -18.35 2.61
CA GLY A 115 8.58 -19.08 3.82
C GLY A 115 9.16 -18.19 4.93
N GLU A 116 8.75 -16.93 5.00
CA GLU A 116 9.26 -15.92 5.96
C GLU A 116 8.39 -15.77 7.22
N LEU A 117 7.62 -16.80 7.57
CA LEU A 117 6.87 -16.85 8.83
C LEU A 117 7.83 -16.96 10.03
N GLY A 118 7.60 -16.16 11.07
CA GLY A 118 8.50 -16.02 12.23
C GLY A 118 9.82 -15.29 11.92
N VAL A 119 9.92 -14.67 10.73
CA VAL A 119 11.12 -13.95 10.27
C VAL A 119 10.85 -12.45 10.25
N PRO A 120 11.80 -11.59 10.69
CA PRO A 120 11.59 -10.15 10.70
C PRO A 120 11.21 -9.55 9.33
N THR A 121 11.70 -10.12 8.22
CA THR A 121 11.37 -9.67 6.86
C THR A 121 9.92 -9.95 6.49
N GLY A 122 9.42 -11.16 6.77
CA GLY A 122 8.01 -11.52 6.57
C GLY A 122 7.07 -10.64 7.39
N TYR A 123 7.39 -10.42 8.68
CA TYR A 123 6.62 -9.49 9.52
C TYR A 123 6.60 -8.06 8.98
N LYS A 124 7.75 -7.54 8.53
CA LYS A 124 7.82 -6.21 7.91
C LYS A 124 6.94 -6.13 6.66
N GLY A 125 6.93 -7.18 5.82
CA GLY A 125 6.05 -7.27 4.66
C GLY A 125 4.57 -7.25 5.06
N ALA A 126 4.16 -8.06 6.04
CA ALA A 126 2.78 -8.10 6.51
C ALA A 126 2.32 -6.74 7.07
N VAL A 127 3.17 -6.06 7.87
CA VAL A 127 2.90 -4.69 8.36
C VAL A 127 2.80 -3.68 7.22
N GLU A 128 3.61 -3.84 6.17
CA GLU A 128 3.52 -3.00 4.97
C GLU A 128 2.18 -3.22 4.24
N GLY A 129 1.75 -4.47 4.05
CA GLY A 129 0.43 -4.82 3.50
C GLY A 129 -0.73 -4.22 4.30
N ARG A 130 -0.70 -4.37 5.64
CA ARG A 130 -1.65 -3.73 6.57
C ARG A 130 -1.67 -2.21 6.44
N THR A 131 -0.56 -1.58 6.03
CA THR A 131 -0.55 -0.14 5.81
C THR A 131 -1.20 0.24 4.49
N TYR A 132 -0.90 -0.46 3.40
CA TYR A 132 -1.52 -0.18 2.10
C TYR A 132 -3.01 -0.49 2.07
N GLN A 133 -3.45 -1.55 2.76
CA GLN A 133 -4.88 -1.90 2.79
C GLN A 133 -5.73 -0.71 3.21
N SER A 134 -5.24 0.09 4.17
CA SER A 134 -5.95 1.25 4.70
C SER A 134 -5.98 2.48 3.78
N LEU A 135 -5.40 2.37 2.58
CA LEU A 135 -5.61 3.30 1.46
C LEU A 135 -6.80 2.86 0.59
N ILE A 136 -7.02 1.55 0.47
CA ILE A 136 -8.02 0.97 -0.43
C ILE A 136 -9.31 0.56 0.28
N THR A 137 -9.31 0.26 1.59
CA THR A 137 -10.51 -0.18 2.33
C THR A 137 -11.71 0.75 2.15
N PRO A 138 -11.57 2.09 2.21
CA PRO A 138 -12.73 2.97 2.05
C PRO A 138 -13.37 2.83 0.67
N ASP A 139 -12.57 2.62 -0.37
CA ASP A 139 -13.05 2.46 -1.74
C ASP A 139 -13.61 1.04 -1.94
N MET A 140 -12.95 0.00 -1.40
CA MET A 140 -13.50 -1.36 -1.35
C MET A 140 -14.88 -1.39 -0.68
N ALA A 141 -15.05 -0.72 0.45
CA ALA A 141 -16.32 -0.64 1.17
C ALA A 141 -17.42 0.08 0.37
N ALA A 142 -17.04 1.05 -0.46
CA ALA A 142 -17.98 1.74 -1.33
C ALA A 142 -18.40 0.90 -2.55
N ASN A 143 -17.54 -0.01 -3.00
CA ASN A 143 -17.64 -0.61 -4.33
C ASN A 143 -17.88 -2.13 -4.36
N LEU A 144 -17.51 -2.87 -3.32
CA LEU A 144 -17.69 -4.33 -3.26
C LEU A 144 -19.06 -4.78 -2.72
N GLY A 145 -19.89 -3.84 -2.27
CA GLY A 145 -21.26 -4.12 -1.83
C GLY A 145 -21.35 -4.81 -0.47
N ALA A 146 -22.51 -5.41 -0.20
CA ALA A 146 -22.87 -5.91 1.13
C ALA A 146 -22.10 -7.15 1.59
N ASP A 147 -21.46 -7.88 0.68
CA ASP A 147 -20.70 -9.09 1.00
C ASP A 147 -19.33 -8.76 1.60
N PHE A 148 -18.81 -7.55 1.34
CA PHE A 148 -17.53 -7.11 1.88
C PHE A 148 -17.70 -6.46 3.26
N ASP A 149 -17.30 -7.17 4.31
CA ASP A 149 -17.18 -6.61 5.65
C ASP A 149 -15.80 -5.95 5.82
N ALA A 150 -15.79 -4.62 5.70
CA ALA A 150 -14.59 -3.82 5.87
C ALA A 150 -13.96 -3.96 7.27
N VAL A 151 -14.76 -4.15 8.32
CA VAL A 151 -14.25 -4.32 9.69
C VAL A 151 -13.57 -5.67 9.83
N ALA A 152 -14.20 -6.74 9.32
CA ALA A 152 -13.60 -8.07 9.31
C ALA A 152 -12.33 -8.12 8.46
N TYR A 153 -12.32 -7.47 7.29
CA TYR A 153 -11.13 -7.40 6.44
C TYR A 153 -9.96 -6.67 7.10
N VAL A 154 -10.22 -5.57 7.81
CA VAL A 154 -9.19 -4.87 8.60
C VAL A 154 -8.71 -5.74 9.76
N GLY A 155 -9.61 -6.44 10.44
CA GLY A 155 -9.27 -7.40 11.50
C GLY A 155 -8.39 -8.54 11.00
N ALA A 156 -8.70 -9.10 9.83
CA ALA A 156 -7.92 -10.16 9.21
C ALA A 156 -6.47 -9.74 8.93
N TRP A 157 -6.23 -8.47 8.59
CA TRP A 157 -4.85 -7.94 8.48
C TRP A 157 -4.12 -7.88 9.82
N ASP A 158 -4.81 -7.48 10.89
CA ASP A 158 -4.23 -7.44 12.24
C ASP A 158 -3.85 -8.85 12.70
N ASP A 159 -4.75 -9.82 12.50
CA ASP A 159 -4.53 -11.23 12.82
C ASP A 159 -3.43 -11.85 11.95
N TYR A 160 -3.38 -11.50 10.66
CA TYR A 160 -2.36 -12.03 9.75
C TYR A 160 -0.96 -11.55 10.13
N VAL A 161 -0.82 -10.27 10.49
CA VAL A 161 0.45 -9.73 10.99
C VAL A 161 0.91 -10.48 12.25
N ALA A 162 0.00 -10.76 13.18
CA ALA A 162 0.31 -11.52 14.39
C ALA A 162 0.71 -12.97 14.08
N ALA A 163 0.00 -13.65 13.17
CA ALA A 163 0.31 -15.01 12.74
C ALA A 163 1.69 -15.09 12.05
N VAL A 164 2.02 -14.10 11.20
CA VAL A 164 3.34 -14.01 10.57
C VAL A 164 4.44 -13.77 11.61
N GLU A 165 4.22 -12.89 12.60
CA GLU A 165 5.18 -12.65 13.68
C GLU A 165 5.42 -13.91 14.53
N SER A 166 4.36 -14.63 14.89
CA SER A 166 4.46 -15.84 15.72
C SER A 166 4.93 -17.08 14.96
N GLY A 167 4.97 -17.03 13.63
CA GLY A 167 5.27 -18.19 12.79
C GLY A 167 4.14 -19.22 12.70
N ASP A 168 2.89 -18.81 12.96
CA ASP A 168 1.72 -19.70 12.89
C ASP A 168 1.31 -19.92 11.43
N ALA A 169 1.78 -21.03 10.85
CA ALA A 169 1.56 -21.35 9.44
C ALA A 169 0.09 -21.64 9.11
N GLU A 170 -0.67 -22.26 10.02
CA GLU A 170 -2.07 -22.60 9.77
C GLU A 170 -2.93 -21.34 9.76
N ALA A 171 -2.77 -20.49 10.78
CA ALA A 171 -3.47 -19.21 10.84
C ALA A 171 -3.07 -18.30 9.68
N ALA A 172 -1.77 -18.18 9.39
CA ALA A 172 -1.27 -17.33 8.32
C ALA A 172 -1.83 -17.75 6.95
N ALA A 173 -1.88 -19.05 6.64
CA ALA A 173 -2.42 -19.54 5.38
C ALA A 173 -3.93 -19.26 5.25
N SER A 174 -4.71 -19.49 6.31
CA SER A 174 -6.16 -19.23 6.30
C SER A 174 -6.48 -17.73 6.12
N LEU A 175 -5.76 -16.87 6.83
CA LEU A 175 -5.93 -15.42 6.75
C LEU A 175 -5.46 -14.89 5.40
N SER A 176 -4.33 -15.38 4.90
CA SER A 176 -3.81 -15.06 3.57
C SER A 176 -4.83 -15.33 2.47
N ALA A 177 -5.48 -16.51 2.48
CA ALA A 177 -6.52 -16.83 1.51
C ALA A 177 -7.69 -15.83 1.52
N THR A 178 -8.13 -15.42 2.71
CA THR A 178 -9.19 -14.41 2.89
C THR A 178 -8.75 -13.04 2.34
N LEU A 179 -7.52 -12.62 2.65
CA LEU A 179 -6.98 -11.34 2.20
C LEU A 179 -6.79 -11.30 0.67
N VAL A 180 -6.32 -12.41 0.09
CA VAL A 180 -6.18 -12.60 -1.37
C VAL A 180 -7.55 -12.51 -2.04
N GLU A 181 -8.56 -13.22 -1.55
CA GLU A 181 -9.92 -13.22 -2.11
C GLU A 181 -10.46 -11.79 -2.27
N TRP A 182 -10.44 -10.99 -1.20
CA TRP A 182 -10.97 -9.63 -1.24
C TRP A 182 -10.14 -8.67 -2.09
N ASN A 183 -8.81 -8.81 -2.09
CA ASN A 183 -7.98 -8.00 -2.99
C ASN A 183 -8.22 -8.35 -4.45
N CYS A 184 -8.38 -9.63 -4.78
CA CYS A 184 -8.71 -10.06 -6.14
C CYS A 184 -10.09 -9.55 -6.57
N ALA A 185 -11.10 -9.63 -5.70
CA ALA A 185 -12.43 -9.08 -5.97
C ALA A 185 -12.37 -7.57 -6.26
N TYR A 186 -11.57 -6.83 -5.49
CA TYR A 186 -11.37 -5.41 -5.72
C TYR A 186 -10.60 -5.12 -7.01
N GLN A 187 -9.58 -5.89 -7.34
CA GLN A 187 -8.90 -5.75 -8.63
C GLN A 187 -9.84 -5.98 -9.81
N THR A 188 -10.71 -6.99 -9.73
CA THR A 188 -11.77 -7.21 -10.73
C THR A 188 -12.71 -6.03 -10.83
N HIS A 189 -13.13 -5.43 -9.70
CA HIS A 189 -13.95 -4.21 -9.71
C HIS A 189 -13.24 -3.04 -10.43
N LEU A 190 -11.93 -2.88 -10.24
CA LEU A 190 -11.12 -1.84 -10.89
C LEU A 190 -10.94 -2.08 -12.41
N GLY A 191 -11.44 -3.20 -12.94
CA GLY A 191 -11.33 -3.58 -14.35
C GLY A 191 -10.04 -4.34 -14.69
N ILE A 192 -9.28 -4.78 -13.68
CA ILE A 192 -8.04 -5.54 -13.88
C ILE A 192 -8.39 -6.98 -14.30
N ALA A 193 -7.83 -7.44 -15.41
CA ALA A 193 -8.20 -8.71 -16.04
C ALA A 193 -7.82 -9.96 -15.23
N ALA A 194 -6.73 -9.89 -14.48
CA ALA A 194 -6.23 -10.98 -13.64
C ALA A 194 -5.81 -10.46 -12.28
N CYS A 195 -6.01 -11.24 -11.22
CA CYS A 195 -5.50 -10.86 -9.90
C CYS A 195 -3.97 -10.97 -9.89
N THR A 196 -3.27 -9.82 -9.84
CA THR A 196 -1.81 -9.75 -9.92
C THR A 196 -1.23 -8.88 -8.81
N SER A 197 0.08 -9.01 -8.58
CA SER A 197 0.84 -8.24 -7.59
C SER A 197 1.87 -7.28 -8.19
N SER A 198 2.25 -7.48 -9.47
CA SER A 198 3.38 -6.79 -10.10
C SER A 198 3.36 -6.72 -11.64
N ASP A 199 2.24 -7.02 -12.28
CA ASP A 199 2.13 -6.86 -13.73
C ASP A 199 1.58 -5.46 -14.03
N ASP A 200 2.04 -4.79 -15.08
CA ASP A 200 1.44 -3.53 -15.51
C ASP A 200 0.09 -3.78 -16.20
N GLU A 201 -0.82 -2.80 -16.09
CA GLU A 201 -2.02 -2.79 -16.91
C GLU A 201 -1.66 -2.52 -18.38
N PRO A 202 -2.44 -3.02 -19.35
CA PRO A 202 -2.25 -2.66 -20.75
C PRO A 202 -2.46 -1.14 -20.95
N GLU A 203 -1.82 -0.59 -21.98
CA GLU A 203 -2.11 0.78 -22.43
C GLU A 203 -3.61 0.90 -22.79
N ALA A 204 -4.21 2.03 -22.38
CA ALA A 204 -5.62 2.35 -22.60
C ALA A 204 -5.92 2.77 -24.05
#